data_AF-A0A933WTJ7-F1
#
_entry.id   AF-A0A933WTJ7-F1
#
_cell.length_a   1.000
_cell.length_b   1.000
_cell.length_c   1.000
_cell.angle_alpha   90.00
_cell.angle_beta   90.00
_cell.angle_gamma   90.00
#
_symmetry.space_group_name_H-M   'P 1'
#
loop_
_entity.id
_entity.type
_entity.pdbx_description
1 polymer ?
#
loop_
_entity_poly.entity_id
_entity_poly.type
_entity_poly.pdbx_seq_one_letter_code
_entity_poly.pdbx_strand_id
1 'polypeptide(L)'
;MKKVLCVVIVVLFLFSPNVKETFAQGKPKAPLEERVDKAIDKGVDYLKDKFKGKDFKGEDAELVLLTLLHAGLDKNNKLVKKAAKDVLSKKMIATYNVGVLAMALEELDALEYQDKIAECAQFLVDSQCKNGQWGYNCPEWKPALTKSGKKKAAVASGGEKTDEPAIGRIEIKPDPKGGEVGDNSNTQYALLGLRSAANANVVIPKETWEAAARFLESRQLGDGGWCYSQLFYNLNDDTSYGSITTAGLGGLCIAKFYLGVDIEKDGKITSGKNWLTTNFKVDANPGAANANNVKDIVEKKFSQSIVYYYYMYGLERVGVFLKTDKFGTHDWYVEGAEYLLSQQEKEGKWGTGTTETCLAILFLKRATRPLKPVESGLPLKEPVPQDK
;
A
#
# COMPACT_ATOMS: atom_id res chain seq x y z
N MET A 1 7.67 -67.47 -47.50
CA MET A 1 8.84 -66.61 -47.22
C MET A 1 8.35 -65.35 -46.51
N LYS A 2 8.84 -65.14 -45.27
CA LYS A 2 9.01 -63.88 -44.49
C LYS A 2 7.79 -62.95 -44.33
N LYS A 3 7.40 -62.41 -43.15
CA LYS A 3 7.77 -62.44 -41.70
C LYS A 3 6.88 -61.29 -41.10
N VAL A 4 6.28 -61.28 -39.91
CA VAL A 4 6.79 -60.98 -38.54
C VAL A 4 5.50 -60.79 -37.69
N LEU A 5 5.15 -61.57 -36.64
CA LEU A 5 5.63 -61.67 -35.25
C LEU A 5 5.37 -60.46 -34.33
N CYS A 6 4.26 -60.49 -33.57
CA CYS A 6 4.08 -59.77 -32.30
C CYS A 6 3.96 -60.81 -31.17
N VAL A 7 4.82 -60.71 -30.14
CA VAL A 7 4.77 -61.55 -28.94
C VAL A 7 4.50 -60.66 -27.73
N VAL A 8 3.43 -60.99 -27.01
CA VAL A 8 3.00 -60.41 -25.74
C VAL A 8 3.68 -61.19 -24.60
N ILE A 9 4.25 -60.50 -23.61
CA ILE A 9 4.72 -61.11 -22.37
C ILE A 9 4.05 -60.41 -21.17
N VAL A 10 3.36 -61.22 -20.38
CA VAL A 10 2.74 -60.93 -19.08
C VAL A 10 3.82 -61.02 -18.00
N VAL A 11 3.82 -60.10 -17.02
CA VAL A 11 4.67 -60.18 -15.83
C VAL A 11 3.81 -60.15 -14.57
N LEU A 12 3.95 -61.21 -13.76
CA LEU A 12 3.33 -61.46 -12.46
C LEU A 12 4.11 -60.79 -11.32
N PHE A 13 3.38 -60.33 -10.30
CA PHE A 13 3.89 -59.78 -9.04
C PHE A 13 4.54 -60.84 -8.15
N LEU A 14 5.66 -60.49 -7.51
CA LEU A 14 6.15 -61.13 -6.29
C LEU A 14 6.54 -60.06 -5.26
N PHE A 15 6.03 -60.21 -4.05
CA PHE A 15 6.30 -59.39 -2.87
C PHE A 15 7.67 -59.72 -2.26
N SER A 16 8.41 -58.69 -1.82
CA SER A 16 9.49 -58.78 -0.83
C SER A 16 9.15 -57.92 0.39
N PRO A 17 9.36 -58.39 1.64
CA PRO A 17 9.18 -57.59 2.84
C PRO A 17 10.49 -56.91 3.28
N ASN A 18 10.35 -55.76 3.94
CA ASN A 18 11.37 -54.96 4.64
C ASN A 18 12.27 -54.02 3.82
N VAL A 19 11.75 -52.81 3.58
CA VAL A 19 12.51 -51.58 3.86
C VAL A 19 11.59 -50.68 4.70
N LYS A 20 11.93 -50.50 5.99
CA LYS A 20 11.37 -49.41 6.78
C LYS A 20 12.07 -48.13 6.31
N GLU A 21 11.51 -47.46 5.32
CA GLU A 21 11.82 -46.05 5.09
C GLU A 21 11.24 -45.26 6.26
N THR A 22 12.11 -44.90 7.21
CA THR A 22 11.82 -43.85 8.18
C THR A 22 11.76 -42.53 7.43
N PHE A 23 10.58 -42.17 6.93
CA PHE A 23 10.25 -40.78 6.69
C PHE A 23 10.35 -40.08 8.05
N ALA A 24 11.40 -39.29 8.24
CA ALA A 24 11.42 -38.32 9.31
C ALA A 24 10.25 -37.37 9.06
N GLN A 25 9.09 -37.68 9.64
CA GLN A 25 7.98 -36.74 9.76
C GLN A 25 8.50 -35.59 10.60
N GLY A 26 8.99 -34.55 9.91
CA GLY A 26 9.21 -33.25 10.54
C GLY A 26 7.94 -32.88 11.28
N LYS A 27 8.08 -32.40 12.52
CA LYS A 27 6.94 -31.96 13.33
C LYS A 27 6.00 -31.10 12.47
N PRO A 28 4.66 -31.26 12.58
CA PRO A 28 3.74 -30.41 11.83
C PRO A 28 4.10 -28.95 12.07
N LYS A 29 4.24 -28.19 10.97
CA LYS A 29 4.45 -26.75 11.08
C LYS A 29 3.26 -26.16 11.83
N ALA A 30 3.53 -25.22 12.73
CA ALA A 30 2.47 -24.43 13.36
C ALA A 30 1.56 -23.79 12.27
N PRO A 31 0.29 -23.49 12.58
CA PRO A 31 -0.60 -22.77 11.66
C PRO A 31 0.09 -21.51 11.09
N LEU A 32 -0.25 -21.15 9.85
CA LEU A 32 0.39 -20.02 9.17
C LEU A 32 0.29 -18.74 10.02
N GLU A 33 -0.88 -18.48 10.61
CA GLU A 33 -1.13 -17.31 11.45
C GLU A 33 -0.16 -17.22 12.63
N GLU A 34 0.05 -18.32 13.38
CA GLU A 34 1.00 -18.34 14.51
C GLU A 34 2.45 -18.08 14.04
N ARG A 35 2.81 -18.58 12.86
CA ARG A 35 4.15 -18.35 12.27
C ARG A 35 4.31 -16.91 11.81
N VAL A 36 3.25 -16.33 11.23
CA VAL A 36 3.17 -14.93 10.81
C VAL A 36 3.32 -14.00 12.01
N ASP A 37 2.57 -14.24 13.09
CA ASP A 37 2.66 -13.45 14.32
C ASP A 37 4.07 -13.48 14.91
N LYS A 38 4.68 -14.67 15.01
CA LYS A 38 6.08 -14.81 15.48
C LYS A 38 7.08 -14.07 14.58
N ALA A 39 6.86 -14.03 13.28
CA ALA A 39 7.74 -13.30 12.38
C ALA A 39 7.56 -11.80 12.53
N ILE A 40 6.32 -11.31 12.67
CA ILE A 40 6.04 -9.91 12.96
C ILE A 40 6.73 -9.49 14.26
N ASP A 41 6.60 -10.27 15.34
CA ASP A 41 7.24 -9.98 16.63
C ASP A 41 8.76 -9.80 16.49
N LYS A 42 9.43 -10.71 15.77
CA LYS A 42 10.86 -10.60 15.49
C LYS A 42 11.22 -9.35 14.68
N GLY A 43 10.41 -9.01 13.68
CA GLY A 43 10.60 -7.79 12.88
C GLY A 43 10.41 -6.52 13.71
N VAL A 44 9.42 -6.51 14.59
CA VAL A 44 9.18 -5.42 15.54
C VAL A 44 10.35 -5.30 16.54
N ASP A 45 10.89 -6.41 17.03
CA ASP A 45 12.04 -6.40 17.92
C ASP A 45 13.30 -5.85 17.23
N TYR A 46 13.53 -6.21 15.96
CA TYR A 46 14.56 -5.57 15.15
C TYR A 46 14.38 -4.04 15.08
N LEU A 47 13.15 -3.55 14.84
CA LEU A 47 12.86 -2.11 14.82
C LEU A 47 13.08 -1.46 16.19
N LYS A 48 12.63 -2.10 17.28
CA LYS A 48 12.85 -1.61 18.65
C LYS A 48 14.34 -1.45 18.94
N ASP A 49 15.15 -2.46 18.62
CA ASP A 49 16.59 -2.42 18.85
C ASP A 49 17.28 -1.37 17.97
N LYS A 50 16.86 -1.25 16.71
CA LYS A 50 17.40 -0.26 15.77
C LYS A 50 17.19 1.18 16.26
N PHE A 51 16.03 1.47 16.83
CA PHE A 51 15.63 2.81 17.30
C PHE A 51 15.78 3.02 18.81
N LYS A 52 16.32 2.03 19.54
CA LYS A 52 16.54 2.12 20.99
C LYS A 52 17.46 3.29 21.31
N GLY A 53 16.92 4.29 22.02
CA GLY A 53 17.66 5.49 22.42
C GLY A 53 18.04 6.43 21.27
N LYS A 54 17.47 6.25 20.07
CA LYS A 54 17.74 7.10 18.90
C LYS A 54 16.55 8.00 18.57
N ASP A 55 16.84 9.07 17.83
CA ASP A 55 15.81 9.93 17.26
C ASP A 55 15.30 9.38 15.93
N PHE A 56 14.00 9.57 15.67
CA PHE A 56 13.32 9.24 14.43
C PHE A 56 13.46 10.39 13.42
N LYS A 57 14.71 10.65 12.98
CA LYS A 57 15.04 11.73 12.03
C LYS A 57 15.20 11.27 10.58
N GLY A 58 15.30 9.96 10.35
CA GLY A 58 15.49 9.37 9.02
C GLY A 58 14.29 9.55 8.09
N GLU A 59 14.52 9.25 6.81
CA GLU A 59 13.48 9.24 5.77
C GLU A 59 12.43 8.13 5.97
N ASP A 60 12.78 7.10 6.73
CA ASP A 60 11.94 5.94 7.08
C ASP A 60 11.11 6.16 8.37
N ALA A 61 11.30 7.28 9.08
CA ALA A 61 10.75 7.51 10.40
C ALA A 61 9.21 7.39 10.49
N GLU A 62 8.47 8.02 9.56
CA GLU A 62 7.01 7.95 9.50
C GLU A 62 6.53 6.53 9.18
N LEU A 63 7.26 5.82 8.32
CA LEU A 63 6.94 4.43 7.96
C LEU A 63 7.14 3.50 9.15
N VAL A 64 8.19 3.72 9.95
CA VAL A 64 8.40 2.96 11.19
C VAL A 64 7.27 3.22 12.17
N LEU A 65 6.86 4.47 12.38
CA LEU A 65 5.71 4.79 13.25
C LEU A 65 4.45 4.05 12.78
N LEU A 66 4.10 4.16 11.50
CA LEU A 66 2.95 3.46 10.91
C LEU A 66 3.04 1.94 11.14
N THR A 67 4.21 1.37 10.93
CA THR A 67 4.44 -0.08 11.09
C THR A 67 4.27 -0.52 12.53
N LEU A 68 4.82 0.22 13.51
CA LEU A 68 4.68 -0.12 14.93
C LEU A 68 3.20 -0.11 15.36
N LEU A 69 2.42 0.84 14.86
CA LEU A 69 0.97 0.93 15.13
C LEU A 69 0.23 -0.28 14.55
N HIS A 70 0.45 -0.62 13.27
CA HIS A 70 -0.17 -1.81 12.67
C HIS A 70 0.31 -3.13 13.27
N ALA A 71 1.51 -3.15 13.84
CA ALA A 71 2.00 -4.30 14.61
C ALA A 71 1.37 -4.42 16.01
N GLY A 72 0.51 -3.48 16.41
CA GLY A 72 -0.27 -3.53 17.65
C GLY A 72 0.34 -2.78 18.83
N LEU A 73 1.38 -1.96 18.63
CA LEU A 73 1.88 -1.09 19.69
C LEU A 73 0.94 0.11 19.83
N ASP A 74 0.43 0.33 21.04
CA ASP A 74 -0.51 1.42 21.31
C ASP A 74 0.17 2.80 21.47
N LYS A 75 -0.65 3.85 21.56
CA LYS A 75 -0.21 5.23 21.79
C LYS A 75 0.50 5.45 23.12
N ASN A 76 0.43 4.51 24.08
CA ASN A 76 1.12 4.60 25.36
C ASN A 76 2.52 4.02 25.33
N ASN A 77 2.86 3.21 24.34
CA ASN A 77 4.19 2.66 24.14
C ASN A 77 5.25 3.77 24.04
N LYS A 78 6.36 3.62 24.78
CA LYS A 78 7.45 4.62 24.83
C LYS A 78 8.08 4.90 23.47
N LEU A 79 8.23 3.88 22.63
CA LEU A 79 8.80 4.00 21.31
C LEU A 79 7.84 4.73 20.37
N VAL A 80 6.55 4.38 20.40
CA VAL A 80 5.49 5.08 19.63
C VAL A 80 5.41 6.54 20.02
N LYS A 81 5.37 6.87 21.33
CA LYS A 81 5.39 8.26 21.81
C LYS A 81 6.61 9.05 21.32
N LYS A 82 7.79 8.42 21.34
CA LYS A 82 9.03 9.05 20.85
C LYS A 82 8.98 9.28 19.35
N ALA A 83 8.59 8.25 18.58
CA ALA A 83 8.45 8.32 17.13
C ALA A 83 7.45 9.40 16.72
N ALA A 84 6.24 9.39 17.31
CA ALA A 84 5.21 10.40 17.07
C ALA A 84 5.72 11.81 17.35
N LYS A 85 6.35 12.05 18.52
CA LYS A 85 6.95 13.34 18.86
C LYS A 85 7.97 13.82 17.82
N ASP A 86 8.88 12.94 17.42
CA ASP A 86 9.94 13.28 16.49
C ASP A 86 9.41 13.56 15.08
N VAL A 87 8.53 12.71 14.54
CA VAL A 87 7.99 12.92 13.18
C VAL A 87 7.10 14.16 13.10
N LEU A 88 6.35 14.48 14.17
CA LEU A 88 5.56 15.71 14.25
C LEU A 88 6.43 16.98 14.25
N SER A 89 7.70 16.87 14.64
CA SER A 89 8.65 17.99 14.62
C SER A 89 9.33 18.21 13.27
N LYS A 90 9.21 17.24 12.34
CA LYS A 90 9.83 17.32 11.01
C LYS A 90 9.08 18.32 10.13
N LYS A 91 9.82 18.98 9.24
CA LYS A 91 9.24 19.79 8.17
C LYS A 91 8.61 18.86 7.12
N MET A 92 7.45 19.26 6.60
CA MET A 92 6.82 18.59 5.48
C MET A 92 7.50 19.03 4.18
N ILE A 93 8.31 18.15 3.61
CA ILE A 93 9.15 18.45 2.43
C ILE A 93 9.10 17.38 1.34
N ALA A 94 8.41 16.26 1.58
CA ALA A 94 8.41 15.12 0.67
C ALA A 94 7.06 14.39 0.71
N THR A 95 6.51 14.09 -0.47
CA THR A 95 5.22 13.42 -0.65
C THR A 95 5.13 12.11 0.14
N TYR A 96 6.16 11.26 0.11
CA TYR A 96 6.17 9.99 0.88
C TYR A 96 6.00 10.23 2.37
N ASN A 97 6.86 11.07 2.96
CA ASN A 97 6.83 11.32 4.40
C ASN A 97 5.49 11.94 4.83
N VAL A 98 4.95 12.88 4.06
CA VAL A 98 3.68 13.53 4.38
C VAL A 98 2.49 12.58 4.22
N GLY A 99 2.48 11.78 3.15
CA GLY A 99 1.45 10.77 2.92
C GLY A 99 1.43 9.72 4.04
N VAL A 100 2.60 9.19 4.39
CA VAL A 100 2.74 8.21 5.48
C VAL A 100 2.47 8.82 6.85
N LEU A 101 2.82 10.09 7.08
CA LEU A 101 2.47 10.80 8.31
C LEU A 101 0.95 10.86 8.50
N ALA A 102 0.20 11.22 7.46
CA ALA A 102 -1.27 11.24 7.53
C ALA A 102 -1.84 9.86 7.88
N MET A 103 -1.32 8.79 7.26
CA MET A 103 -1.70 7.41 7.57
C MET A 103 -1.40 7.05 9.03
N ALA A 104 -0.19 7.37 9.50
CA ALA A 104 0.25 7.05 10.85
C ALA A 104 -0.56 7.80 11.92
N LEU A 105 -0.91 9.06 11.67
CA LEU A 105 -1.72 9.86 12.59
C LEU A 105 -3.19 9.43 12.61
N GLU A 106 -3.75 8.99 11.47
CA GLU A 106 -5.07 8.36 11.43
C GLU A 106 -5.10 7.11 12.31
N GLU A 107 -4.11 6.23 12.17
CA GLU A 107 -4.00 5.00 12.96
C GLU A 107 -3.72 5.28 14.44
N LEU A 108 -2.92 6.31 14.76
CA LEU A 108 -2.55 6.66 16.12
C LEU A 108 -3.73 7.19 16.93
N ASP A 109 -4.36 8.27 16.44
CA ASP A 109 -5.54 8.91 17.04
C ASP A 109 -6.07 10.01 16.11
N ALA A 110 -6.96 9.66 15.17
CA ALA A 110 -7.49 10.61 14.18
C ALA A 110 -8.21 11.82 14.81
N LEU A 111 -8.77 11.67 16.03
CA LEU A 111 -9.43 12.76 16.74
C LEU A 111 -8.43 13.72 17.37
N GLU A 112 -7.38 13.21 17.99
CA GLU A 112 -6.30 14.02 18.57
C GLU A 112 -5.54 14.78 17.48
N TYR A 113 -5.22 14.10 16.38
CA TYR A 113 -4.33 14.61 15.34
C TYR A 113 -5.05 15.19 14.11
N GLN A 114 -6.36 15.39 14.16
CA GLN A 114 -7.17 15.83 13.02
C GLN A 114 -6.59 17.07 12.31
N ASP A 115 -6.22 18.10 13.07
CA ASP A 115 -5.66 19.34 12.50
C ASP A 115 -4.35 19.05 11.75
N LYS A 116 -3.50 18.17 12.29
CA LYS A 116 -2.24 17.80 11.64
C LYS A 116 -2.45 16.93 10.41
N ILE A 117 -3.46 16.06 10.43
CA ILE A 117 -3.88 15.28 9.26
C ILE A 117 -4.39 16.22 8.17
N ALA A 118 -5.15 17.26 8.52
CA ALA A 118 -5.57 18.30 7.58
C ALA A 118 -4.37 19.09 7.02
N GLU A 119 -3.30 19.32 7.81
CA GLU A 119 -2.09 19.97 7.30
C GLU A 119 -1.40 19.11 6.24
N CYS A 120 -1.32 17.79 6.50
CA CYS A 120 -0.79 16.85 5.53
C CYS A 120 -1.64 16.85 4.25
N ALA A 121 -2.96 16.87 4.38
CA ALA A 121 -3.87 16.93 3.24
C ALA A 121 -3.70 18.23 2.43
N GLN A 122 -3.61 19.38 3.09
CA GLN A 122 -3.38 20.67 2.43
C GLN A 122 -2.02 20.67 1.70
N PHE A 123 -0.95 20.18 2.33
CA PHE A 123 0.33 20.01 1.66
C PHE A 123 0.22 19.16 0.40
N LEU A 124 -0.48 18.02 0.48
CA LEU A 124 -0.65 17.12 -0.66
C LEU A 124 -1.49 17.76 -1.76
N VAL A 125 -2.59 18.43 -1.44
CA VAL A 125 -3.39 19.16 -2.43
C VAL A 125 -2.58 20.27 -3.11
N ASP A 126 -1.83 21.07 -2.34
CA ASP A 126 -1.01 22.17 -2.87
C ASP A 126 0.14 21.66 -3.74
N SER A 127 0.75 20.53 -3.38
CA SER A 127 1.89 19.96 -4.09
C SER A 127 1.52 19.10 -5.30
N GLN A 128 0.22 18.89 -5.58
CA GLN A 128 -0.21 18.15 -6.76
C GLN A 128 0.31 18.83 -8.03
N CYS A 129 0.99 18.06 -8.88
CA CYS A 129 1.52 18.52 -10.15
C CYS A 129 0.40 18.85 -11.14
N LYS A 130 0.69 19.71 -12.13
CA LYS A 130 -0.29 20.10 -13.16
C LYS A 130 -0.84 18.92 -13.95
N ASN A 131 -0.04 17.87 -14.13
CA ASN A 131 -0.48 16.63 -14.77
C ASN A 131 -1.38 15.74 -13.88
N GLY A 132 -1.60 16.09 -12.61
CA GLY A 132 -2.43 15.33 -11.66
C GLY A 132 -1.66 14.34 -10.78
N GLN A 133 -0.35 14.19 -10.97
CA GLN A 133 0.51 13.34 -10.13
C GLN A 133 1.14 14.10 -8.96
N TRP A 134 2.00 13.42 -8.21
CA TRP A 134 2.94 14.00 -7.26
C TRP A 134 4.36 13.60 -7.62
N GLY A 135 5.33 14.43 -7.27
CA GLY A 135 6.74 14.18 -7.53
C GLY A 135 7.62 14.40 -6.30
N TYR A 136 8.93 14.27 -6.50
CA TYR A 136 9.94 14.48 -5.46
C TYR A 136 10.19 15.97 -5.16
N ASN A 137 9.91 16.86 -6.11
CA ASN A 137 10.11 18.30 -5.96
C ASN A 137 8.87 18.92 -5.30
N CYS A 138 8.84 18.90 -3.97
CA CYS A 138 7.80 19.58 -3.22
C CYS A 138 8.16 21.06 -3.02
N PRO A 139 7.18 21.97 -3.12
CA PRO A 139 7.40 23.38 -2.84
C PRO A 139 7.76 23.60 -1.37
N GLU A 140 8.45 24.71 -1.07
CA GLU A 140 8.54 25.17 0.32
C GLU A 140 7.12 25.47 0.79
N TRP A 141 6.66 24.70 1.79
CA TRP A 141 5.30 24.78 2.27
C TRP A 141 5.28 25.36 3.68
N LYS A 142 4.46 26.39 3.87
CA LYS A 142 4.16 26.98 5.18
C LYS A 142 2.71 26.65 5.51
N PRO A 143 2.42 26.19 6.73
CA PRO A 143 1.05 25.88 7.12
C PRO A 143 0.16 27.11 6.96
N ALA A 144 -0.82 27.02 6.09
CA ALA A 144 -1.87 28.01 5.89
C ALA A 144 -3.24 27.36 6.12
N LEU A 145 -3.39 26.59 7.20
CA LEU A 145 -4.72 26.10 7.55
C LEU A 145 -5.53 27.19 8.24
N THR A 146 -6.78 27.30 7.82
CA THR A 146 -7.83 27.83 8.68
C THR A 146 -8.00 26.85 9.83
N LYS A 147 -7.79 27.32 11.07
CA LYS A 147 -8.00 26.49 12.28
C LYS A 147 -9.39 25.86 12.23
N SER A 148 -9.49 24.58 12.61
CA SER A 148 -10.75 23.86 12.64
C SER A 148 -11.83 24.63 13.41
N GLY A 149 -13.07 24.59 12.90
CA GLY A 149 -14.23 24.95 13.71
C GLY A 149 -14.34 24.00 14.90
N LYS A 150 -14.81 24.50 16.06
CA LYS A 150 -14.93 23.73 17.31
C LYS A 150 -15.40 22.28 17.06
N LYS A 151 -14.69 21.29 17.61
CA LYS A 151 -15.11 19.87 17.67
C LYS A 151 -16.57 19.83 18.16
N LYS A 152 -17.47 19.20 17.39
CA LYS A 152 -18.89 19.09 17.74
C LYS A 152 -19.10 17.85 18.62
N ALA A 153 -20.06 17.92 19.54
CA ALA A 153 -20.55 16.74 20.24
C ALA A 153 -21.11 15.74 19.22
N ALA A 154 -20.84 14.45 19.41
CA ALA A 154 -21.44 13.40 18.60
C ALA A 154 -22.97 13.42 18.73
N VAL A 155 -23.67 13.31 17.60
CA VAL A 155 -25.12 13.14 17.56
C VAL A 155 -25.35 11.70 17.11
N ALA A 156 -25.85 10.84 18.00
CA ALA A 156 -26.22 9.49 17.63
C ALA A 156 -27.42 9.53 16.66
N SER A 157 -27.50 8.57 15.74
CA SER A 157 -28.65 8.31 14.89
C SER A 157 -29.84 7.89 15.76
N GLY A 158 -30.50 8.86 16.36
CA GLY A 158 -31.54 8.65 17.38
C GLY A 158 -31.89 9.88 18.23
N GLY A 159 -31.15 10.99 18.11
CA GLY A 159 -31.48 12.25 18.78
C GLY A 159 -30.92 12.40 20.20
N GLU A 160 -30.28 11.38 20.76
CA GLU A 160 -29.44 11.54 21.95
C GLU A 160 -28.07 12.12 21.55
N LYS A 161 -27.76 13.29 22.12
CA LYS A 161 -26.41 13.84 22.10
C LYS A 161 -25.57 13.04 23.08
N THR A 162 -24.48 12.45 22.62
CA THR A 162 -23.48 11.88 23.51
C THR A 162 -22.43 12.95 23.83
N ASP A 163 -21.87 12.93 25.03
CA ASP A 163 -20.78 13.81 25.43
C ASP A 163 -19.43 13.42 24.78
N GLU A 164 -19.43 12.42 23.89
CA GLU A 164 -18.23 11.97 23.21
C GLU A 164 -17.79 12.94 22.11
N PRO A 165 -16.50 13.32 22.07
CA PRO A 165 -15.98 14.21 21.05
C PRO A 165 -16.01 13.53 19.68
N ALA A 166 -16.72 14.12 18.72
CA ALA A 166 -16.71 13.66 17.33
C ALA A 166 -15.61 14.35 16.51
N ILE A 167 -15.09 13.63 15.51
CA ILE A 167 -14.22 14.19 14.48
C ILE A 167 -15.02 15.26 13.71
N GLY A 168 -14.58 16.52 13.81
CA GLY A 168 -15.22 17.66 13.14
C GLY A 168 -15.07 17.59 11.62
N ARG A 169 -15.70 18.49 10.87
CA ARG A 169 -15.50 18.56 9.41
C ARG A 169 -14.54 19.70 9.09
N ILE A 170 -13.48 19.43 8.33
CA ILE A 170 -12.51 20.43 7.87
C ILE A 170 -12.55 20.49 6.36
N GLU A 171 -12.78 21.67 5.77
CA GLU A 171 -12.65 21.88 4.33
C GLU A 171 -11.30 22.54 4.03
N ILE A 172 -10.56 21.97 3.08
CA ILE A 172 -9.34 22.58 2.56
C ILE A 172 -9.60 23.15 1.16
N LYS A 173 -8.83 24.17 0.77
CA LYS A 173 -8.92 24.80 -0.55
C LYS A 173 -7.56 24.70 -1.24
N PRO A 174 -7.48 24.33 -2.53
CA PRO A 174 -6.20 24.25 -3.21
C PRO A 174 -5.49 25.60 -3.25
N ASP A 175 -4.19 25.60 -2.96
CA ASP A 175 -3.24 26.68 -3.26
C ASP A 175 -2.10 26.07 -4.10
N PRO A 176 -2.31 25.89 -5.43
CA PRO A 176 -1.45 25.05 -6.26
C PRO A 176 -0.02 25.58 -6.33
N LYS A 177 0.92 24.75 -5.89
CA LYS A 177 2.37 24.98 -5.83
C LYS A 177 3.18 23.81 -6.40
N GLY A 178 2.50 22.77 -6.89
CA GLY A 178 3.14 21.59 -7.48
C GLY A 178 3.87 21.90 -8.79
N GLY A 179 4.83 21.03 -9.12
CA GLY A 179 5.56 21.10 -10.39
C GLY A 179 4.71 20.70 -11.61
N GLU A 180 5.36 20.57 -12.77
CA GLU A 180 4.69 20.17 -14.01
C GLU A 180 4.27 18.68 -14.01
N VAL A 181 5.19 17.82 -13.55
CA VAL A 181 5.10 16.36 -13.69
C VAL A 181 5.51 15.64 -12.42
N GLY A 182 4.94 14.46 -12.20
CA GLY A 182 5.23 13.56 -11.09
C GLY A 182 5.48 12.12 -11.52
N ASP A 183 5.34 11.18 -10.59
CA ASP A 183 5.45 9.75 -10.85
C ASP A 183 4.39 8.92 -10.09
N ASN A 184 4.21 7.67 -10.50
CA ASN A 184 3.15 6.80 -9.97
C ASN A 184 3.38 6.38 -8.52
N SER A 185 4.61 6.32 -8.04
CA SER A 185 4.92 5.91 -6.67
C SER A 185 4.66 7.04 -5.68
N ASN A 186 5.10 8.26 -5.99
CA ASN A 186 4.72 9.47 -5.24
C ASN A 186 3.20 9.66 -5.24
N THR A 187 2.56 9.51 -6.41
CA THR A 187 1.09 9.59 -6.52
C THR A 187 0.38 8.57 -5.63
N GLN A 188 0.87 7.33 -5.52
CA GLN A 188 0.26 6.33 -4.64
C GLN A 188 0.27 6.80 -3.18
N TYR A 189 1.40 7.27 -2.66
CA TYR A 189 1.49 7.71 -1.25
C TYR A 189 0.74 9.01 -0.99
N ALA A 190 0.67 9.93 -1.96
CA ALA A 190 -0.20 11.09 -1.86
C ALA A 190 -1.67 10.68 -1.70
N LEU A 191 -2.15 9.78 -2.55
CA LEU A 191 -3.54 9.31 -2.51
C LEU A 191 -3.84 8.51 -1.22
N LEU A 192 -2.87 7.76 -0.69
CA LEU A 192 -3.01 7.10 0.62
C LEU A 192 -3.13 8.12 1.77
N GLY A 193 -2.30 9.18 1.75
CA GLY A 193 -2.39 10.25 2.75
C GLY A 193 -3.70 11.03 2.66
N LEU A 194 -4.13 11.39 1.44
CA LEU A 194 -5.40 12.06 1.20
C LEU A 194 -6.60 11.20 1.61
N ARG A 195 -6.53 9.89 1.38
CA ARG A 195 -7.53 8.93 1.88
C ARG A 195 -7.60 8.97 3.42
N SER A 196 -6.45 8.96 4.08
CA SER A 196 -6.38 8.99 5.55
C SER A 196 -7.00 10.27 6.10
N ALA A 197 -6.76 11.40 5.41
CA ALA A 197 -7.39 12.67 5.73
C ALA A 197 -8.90 12.67 5.51
N ALA A 198 -9.37 12.07 4.42
CA ALA A 198 -10.80 11.93 4.19
C ALA A 198 -11.48 11.04 5.25
N ASN A 199 -10.83 9.97 5.72
CA ASN A 199 -11.32 9.18 6.86
C ASN A 199 -11.38 10.01 8.15
N ALA A 200 -10.48 10.98 8.31
CA ALA A 200 -10.50 11.98 9.39
C ALA A 200 -11.42 13.19 9.10
N ASN A 201 -12.40 13.03 8.19
CA ASN A 201 -13.41 14.03 7.84
C ASN A 201 -12.83 15.37 7.34
N VAL A 202 -11.66 15.32 6.69
CA VAL A 202 -11.10 16.40 5.90
C VAL A 202 -11.63 16.28 4.47
N VAL A 203 -12.31 17.31 4.00
CA VAL A 203 -12.91 17.34 2.66
C VAL A 203 -11.85 17.73 1.65
N ILE A 204 -11.43 16.74 0.87
CA ILE A 204 -10.48 16.91 -0.22
C ILE A 204 -11.22 17.44 -1.45
N PRO A 205 -10.69 18.48 -2.14
CA PRO A 205 -11.27 19.02 -3.36
C PRO A 205 -11.47 17.93 -4.42
N LYS A 206 -12.65 17.93 -5.08
CA LYS A 206 -13.02 16.89 -6.05
C LYS A 206 -12.02 16.84 -7.20
N GLU A 207 -11.55 18.01 -7.62
CA GLU A 207 -10.62 18.22 -8.73
C GLU A 207 -9.28 17.49 -8.50
N THR A 208 -8.86 17.34 -7.24
CA THR A 208 -7.66 16.58 -6.87
C THR A 208 -7.79 15.11 -7.22
N TRP A 209 -8.93 14.49 -6.90
CA TRP A 209 -9.22 13.11 -7.24
C TRP A 209 -9.39 12.92 -8.75
N GLU A 210 -10.11 13.82 -9.40
CA GLU A 210 -10.31 13.77 -10.85
C GLU A 210 -8.99 13.89 -11.61
N ALA A 211 -8.10 14.81 -11.21
CA ALA A 211 -6.80 14.97 -11.86
C ALA A 211 -5.93 13.72 -11.71
N ALA A 212 -5.90 13.12 -10.51
CA ALA A 212 -5.17 11.88 -10.28
C ALA A 212 -5.75 10.70 -11.09
N ALA A 213 -7.07 10.53 -11.10
CA ALA A 213 -7.73 9.48 -11.86
C ALA A 213 -7.47 9.61 -13.36
N ARG A 214 -7.72 10.80 -13.94
CA ARG A 214 -7.47 11.08 -15.37
C ARG A 214 -6.04 10.73 -15.77
N PHE A 215 -5.06 11.13 -14.96
CA PHE A 215 -3.68 10.84 -15.26
C PHE A 215 -3.39 9.34 -15.23
N LEU A 216 -3.77 8.65 -14.15
CA LEU A 216 -3.52 7.22 -13.97
C LEU A 216 -4.14 6.40 -15.12
N GLU A 217 -5.33 6.77 -15.57
CA GLU A 217 -5.99 6.13 -16.72
C GLU A 217 -5.27 6.38 -18.05
N SER A 218 -4.75 7.60 -18.24
CA SER A 218 -4.04 8.01 -19.46
C SER A 218 -2.68 7.30 -19.62
N ARG A 219 -2.12 6.82 -18.50
CA ARG A 219 -0.79 6.17 -18.46
C ARG A 219 -0.82 4.67 -18.23
N GLN A 220 -2.00 4.08 -18.07
CA GLN A 220 -2.13 2.63 -18.10
C GLN A 220 -1.78 2.14 -19.51
N LEU A 221 -0.91 1.14 -19.60
CA LEU A 221 -0.48 0.58 -20.87
C LEU A 221 -1.57 -0.33 -21.47
N GLY A 222 -1.41 -0.69 -22.74
CA GLY A 222 -2.37 -1.54 -23.47
C GLY A 222 -2.54 -2.93 -22.88
N ASP A 223 -1.56 -3.42 -22.12
CA ASP A 223 -1.62 -4.70 -21.39
C ASP A 223 -2.37 -4.61 -20.05
N GLY A 224 -2.78 -3.40 -19.64
CA GLY A 224 -3.45 -3.13 -18.37
C GLY A 224 -2.54 -2.79 -17.20
N GLY A 225 -1.22 -2.91 -17.35
CA GLY A 225 -0.28 -2.56 -16.30
C GLY A 225 0.17 -1.10 -16.34
N TRP A 226 1.09 -0.78 -15.42
CA TRP A 226 1.75 0.53 -15.37
C TRP A 226 3.28 0.37 -15.27
N CYS A 227 3.98 1.36 -15.80
CA CYS A 227 5.43 1.53 -15.75
C CYS A 227 5.80 2.94 -15.24
N TYR A 228 7.09 3.23 -15.08
CA TYR A 228 7.53 4.62 -14.93
C TYR A 228 7.42 5.34 -16.27
N SER A 229 6.80 6.52 -16.23
CA SER A 229 6.47 7.31 -17.40
C SER A 229 7.68 8.07 -17.97
N GLN A 230 7.69 8.20 -19.31
CA GLN A 230 8.63 9.02 -20.08
C GLN A 230 8.79 10.46 -19.56
N LEU A 231 7.73 11.04 -18.95
CA LEU A 231 7.69 12.47 -18.61
C LEU A 231 8.63 12.87 -17.47
N PHE A 232 9.00 11.94 -16.59
CA PHE A 232 9.87 12.23 -15.45
C PHE A 232 11.32 11.80 -15.68
N TYR A 233 11.53 10.82 -16.55
CA TYR A 233 12.82 10.15 -16.73
C TYR A 233 13.31 10.11 -18.19
N ASN A 234 12.58 10.73 -19.13
CA ASN A 234 12.88 10.73 -20.56
C ASN A 234 13.04 9.30 -21.15
N LEU A 235 12.25 8.36 -20.65
CA LEU A 235 12.35 6.94 -21.00
C LEU A 235 11.45 6.56 -22.17
N ASN A 236 11.89 5.62 -22.98
CA ASN A 236 10.99 4.80 -23.79
C ASN A 236 10.69 3.49 -23.04
N ASP A 237 10.04 3.57 -21.88
CA ASP A 237 9.60 2.39 -21.14
C ASP A 237 8.10 2.16 -21.38
N ASP A 238 7.80 1.08 -22.11
CA ASP A 238 6.48 0.56 -22.40
C ASP A 238 6.27 -0.81 -21.76
N THR A 239 7.08 -1.16 -20.75
CA THR A 239 7.01 -2.43 -20.05
C THR A 239 6.40 -2.26 -18.67
N SER A 240 5.21 -2.82 -18.47
CA SER A 240 4.56 -2.88 -17.17
C SER A 240 5.35 -3.75 -16.18
N TYR A 241 5.35 -3.38 -14.90
CA TYR A 241 5.89 -4.22 -13.83
C TYR A 241 5.13 -4.07 -12.51
N GLY A 242 5.25 -5.08 -11.64
CA GLY A 242 4.36 -5.29 -10.51
C GLY A 242 4.30 -4.12 -9.51
N SER A 243 5.45 -3.58 -9.11
CA SER A 243 5.51 -2.47 -8.15
C SER A 243 4.77 -1.23 -8.63
N ILE A 244 4.88 -0.87 -9.91
CA ILE A 244 4.21 0.31 -10.45
C ILE A 244 2.78 -0.01 -10.91
N THR A 245 2.50 -1.24 -11.31
CA THR A 245 1.13 -1.69 -11.57
C THR A 245 0.28 -1.66 -10.30
N THR A 246 0.80 -2.17 -9.17
CA THR A 246 0.11 -2.07 -7.87
C THR A 246 0.00 -0.62 -7.39
N ALA A 247 1.00 0.23 -7.69
CA ALA A 247 0.93 1.67 -7.42
C ALA A 247 -0.19 2.37 -8.19
N GLY A 248 -0.23 2.20 -9.52
CA GLY A 248 -1.23 2.78 -10.40
C GLY A 248 -2.63 2.27 -10.12
N LEU A 249 -2.79 0.95 -9.97
CA LEU A 249 -4.07 0.31 -9.67
C LEU A 249 -4.62 0.75 -8.30
N GLY A 250 -3.78 0.73 -7.26
CA GLY A 250 -4.17 1.15 -5.92
C GLY A 250 -4.57 2.63 -5.86
N GLY A 251 -3.79 3.51 -6.51
CA GLY A 251 -4.12 4.92 -6.62
C GLY A 251 -5.43 5.16 -7.38
N LEU A 252 -5.65 4.43 -8.48
CA LEU A 252 -6.86 4.56 -9.29
C LEU A 252 -8.10 4.11 -8.49
N CYS A 253 -8.00 3.01 -7.73
CA CYS A 253 -9.07 2.56 -6.83
C CYS A 253 -9.44 3.66 -5.82
N ILE A 254 -8.47 4.29 -5.17
CA ILE A 254 -8.72 5.37 -4.20
C ILE A 254 -9.41 6.56 -4.87
N ALA A 255 -8.83 7.07 -5.96
CA ALA A 255 -9.35 8.26 -6.63
C ALA A 255 -10.78 8.03 -7.15
N LYS A 256 -11.03 6.90 -7.83
CA LYS A 256 -12.36 6.55 -8.34
C LYS A 256 -13.38 6.30 -7.23
N PHE A 257 -12.97 5.67 -6.14
CA PHE A 257 -13.82 5.48 -4.97
C PHE A 257 -14.33 6.82 -4.42
N TYR A 258 -13.45 7.80 -4.22
CA TYR A 258 -13.83 9.14 -3.74
C TYR A 258 -14.59 9.99 -4.77
N LEU A 259 -14.60 9.58 -6.04
CA LEU A 259 -15.45 10.15 -7.09
C LEU A 259 -16.83 9.47 -7.19
N GLY A 260 -17.12 8.49 -6.33
CA GLY A 260 -18.39 7.76 -6.34
C GLY A 260 -18.50 6.71 -7.46
N VAL A 261 -17.38 6.31 -8.06
CA VAL A 261 -17.36 5.27 -9.10
C VAL A 261 -17.39 3.89 -8.45
N ASP A 262 -18.23 2.99 -8.99
CA ASP A 262 -18.22 1.57 -8.66
C ASP A 262 -16.94 0.92 -9.21
N ILE A 263 -15.92 0.83 -8.34
CA ILE A 263 -14.59 0.33 -8.72
C ILE A 263 -14.59 -1.13 -9.19
N GLU A 264 -15.59 -1.94 -8.80
CA GLU A 264 -15.67 -3.35 -9.20
C GLU A 264 -16.15 -3.51 -10.66
N LYS A 265 -16.83 -2.51 -11.20
CA LYS A 265 -17.32 -2.48 -12.60
C LYS A 265 -16.44 -1.66 -13.52
N ASP A 266 -15.38 -1.04 -12.99
CA ASP A 266 -14.55 -0.14 -13.76
C ASP A 266 -13.59 -0.91 -14.68
N GLY A 267 -13.63 -0.61 -15.99
CA GLY A 267 -12.83 -1.33 -16.99
C GLY A 267 -11.31 -1.14 -16.84
N LYS A 268 -10.86 0.04 -16.39
CA LYS A 268 -9.43 0.33 -16.19
C LYS A 268 -8.89 -0.42 -14.97
N ILE A 269 -9.66 -0.44 -13.88
CA ILE A 269 -9.35 -1.23 -12.67
C ILE A 269 -9.36 -2.74 -12.99
N THR A 270 -10.37 -3.20 -13.74
CA THR A 270 -10.45 -4.61 -14.19
C THR A 270 -9.22 -5.00 -15.02
N SER A 271 -8.80 -4.15 -15.96
CA SER A 271 -7.60 -4.39 -16.77
C SER A 271 -6.33 -4.49 -15.91
N GLY A 272 -6.18 -3.63 -14.89
CA GLY A 272 -5.06 -3.71 -13.93
C GLY A 272 -5.07 -4.98 -13.08
N LYS A 273 -6.26 -5.41 -12.63
CA LYS A 273 -6.43 -6.69 -11.93
C LYS A 273 -6.05 -7.88 -12.83
N ASN A 274 -6.41 -7.82 -14.10
CA ASN A 274 -6.08 -8.86 -15.08
C ASN A 274 -4.57 -8.92 -15.34
N TRP A 275 -3.89 -7.77 -15.41
CA TRP A 275 -2.44 -7.74 -15.52
C TRP A 275 -1.76 -8.47 -14.35
N LEU A 276 -2.18 -8.18 -13.11
CA LEU A 276 -1.66 -8.85 -11.91
C LEU A 276 -1.99 -10.35 -11.89
N THR A 277 -3.18 -10.73 -12.36
CA THR A 277 -3.59 -12.13 -12.50
C THR A 277 -2.69 -12.90 -13.45
N THR A 278 -2.36 -12.32 -14.61
CA THR A 278 -1.51 -12.96 -15.62
C THR A 278 -0.04 -12.99 -15.23
N ASN A 279 0.44 -11.93 -14.56
CA ASN A 279 1.86 -11.73 -14.28
C ASN A 279 2.24 -12.03 -12.83
N PHE A 280 1.34 -12.61 -12.03
CA PHE A 280 1.57 -12.84 -10.60
C PHE A 280 2.91 -13.53 -10.35
N LYS A 281 3.71 -12.94 -9.45
CA LYS A 281 4.89 -13.57 -8.87
C LYS A 281 4.94 -13.24 -7.39
N VAL A 282 5.28 -14.24 -6.59
CA VAL A 282 5.46 -14.08 -5.15
C VAL A 282 6.91 -13.80 -4.78
N ASP A 283 7.86 -14.26 -5.61
CA ASP A 283 9.29 -14.28 -5.32
C ASP A 283 10.10 -13.22 -6.10
N ALA A 284 9.41 -12.38 -6.86
CA ALA A 284 10.02 -11.33 -7.67
C ALA A 284 9.02 -10.20 -7.95
N ASN A 285 9.53 -9.03 -8.34
CA ASN A 285 8.71 -7.99 -8.95
C ASN A 285 8.46 -8.35 -10.44
N PRO A 286 7.25 -8.81 -10.83
CA PRO A 286 7.02 -9.28 -12.19
C PRO A 286 7.19 -8.17 -13.22
N GLY A 287 7.73 -8.50 -14.39
CA GLY A 287 8.01 -7.54 -15.48
C GLY A 287 9.28 -6.69 -15.28
N ALA A 288 9.78 -6.52 -14.06
CA ALA A 288 10.89 -5.60 -13.76
C ALA A 288 12.22 -5.96 -14.47
N ALA A 289 12.50 -7.24 -14.68
CA ALA A 289 13.70 -7.69 -15.38
C ALA A 289 13.67 -7.39 -16.90
N ASN A 290 12.47 -7.23 -17.47
CA ASN A 290 12.27 -6.96 -18.90
C ASN A 290 12.13 -5.46 -19.19
N ALA A 291 11.99 -4.63 -18.14
CA ALA A 291 11.91 -3.20 -18.29
C ALA A 291 13.31 -2.63 -18.49
N ASN A 292 13.61 -2.29 -19.75
CA ASN A 292 14.94 -1.87 -20.24
C ASN A 292 15.59 -0.76 -19.41
N ASN A 293 14.78 0.08 -18.74
CA ASN A 293 15.25 1.25 -17.99
C ASN A 293 15.08 1.11 -16.47
N VAL A 294 14.35 0.09 -16.00
CA VAL A 294 14.18 -0.15 -14.56
C VAL A 294 15.53 -0.45 -13.94
N LYS A 295 16.40 -1.21 -14.61
CA LYS A 295 17.74 -1.49 -14.12
C LYS A 295 18.54 -0.20 -13.88
N ASP A 296 18.55 0.72 -14.83
CA ASP A 296 19.29 1.98 -14.71
C ASP A 296 18.68 2.99 -13.74
N ILE A 297 17.36 3.02 -13.53
CA ILE A 297 16.70 3.96 -12.61
C ILE A 297 16.62 3.41 -11.21
N VAL A 298 16.16 2.17 -11.08
CA VAL A 298 16.09 1.47 -9.80
C VAL A 298 17.52 1.29 -9.32
N GLU A 299 18.43 0.59 -9.99
CA GLU A 299 19.76 0.34 -9.40
C GLU A 299 20.59 1.61 -9.09
N LYS A 300 20.33 2.74 -9.75
CA LYS A 300 20.95 4.04 -9.41
C LYS A 300 20.26 4.81 -8.28
N LYS A 301 18.97 4.56 -7.97
CA LYS A 301 18.21 5.27 -6.92
C LYS A 301 17.69 4.38 -5.78
N PHE A 302 17.36 3.13 -6.04
CA PHE A 302 16.67 2.17 -5.18
C PHE A 302 17.20 0.73 -5.39
N SER A 303 17.42 -0.04 -4.34
CA SER A 303 17.81 -1.45 -4.49
C SER A 303 16.69 -2.33 -5.10
N GLN A 304 17.05 -3.42 -5.78
CA GLN A 304 16.04 -4.41 -6.23
C GLN A 304 15.26 -5.00 -5.04
N SER A 305 15.93 -5.12 -3.88
CA SER A 305 15.32 -5.48 -2.61
C SER A 305 14.16 -4.53 -2.28
N ILE A 306 14.39 -3.22 -2.16
CA ILE A 306 13.33 -2.30 -1.75
C ILE A 306 12.14 -2.29 -2.72
N VAL A 307 12.40 -2.39 -4.03
CA VAL A 307 11.34 -2.42 -5.04
C VAL A 307 10.48 -3.67 -4.93
N TYR A 308 11.08 -4.82 -4.60
CA TYR A 308 10.34 -6.06 -4.35
C TYR A 308 9.43 -5.94 -3.13
N TYR A 309 9.92 -5.46 -1.98
CA TYR A 309 9.07 -5.31 -0.78
C TYR A 309 8.00 -4.23 -0.97
N TYR A 310 8.28 -3.20 -1.78
CA TYR A 310 7.29 -2.21 -2.18
C TYR A 310 6.18 -2.83 -3.05
N TYR A 311 6.54 -3.71 -4.00
CA TYR A 311 5.57 -4.51 -4.74
C TYR A 311 4.73 -5.39 -3.81
N MET A 312 5.33 -6.12 -2.87
CA MET A 312 4.58 -6.98 -1.96
C MET A 312 3.55 -6.18 -1.16
N TYR A 313 3.93 -5.07 -0.53
CA TYR A 313 2.97 -4.23 0.17
C TYR A 313 1.93 -3.60 -0.77
N GLY A 314 2.30 -3.28 -2.01
CA GLY A 314 1.36 -2.88 -3.06
C GLY A 314 0.34 -3.96 -3.39
N LEU A 315 0.77 -5.23 -3.48
CA LEU A 315 -0.04 -6.41 -3.78
C LEU A 315 -1.10 -6.66 -2.69
N GLU A 316 -0.70 -6.58 -1.42
CA GLU A 316 -1.63 -6.67 -0.27
C GLU A 316 -2.73 -5.61 -0.39
N ARG A 317 -2.33 -4.36 -0.62
CA ARG A 317 -3.27 -3.24 -0.73
C ARG A 317 -4.28 -3.41 -1.85
N VAL A 318 -3.84 -3.80 -3.04
CA VAL A 318 -4.77 -4.00 -4.16
C VAL A 318 -5.63 -5.24 -3.95
N GLY A 319 -5.12 -6.30 -3.31
CA GLY A 319 -5.92 -7.45 -2.90
C GLY A 319 -7.09 -7.02 -2.00
N VAL A 320 -6.81 -6.19 -1.00
CA VAL A 320 -7.82 -5.63 -0.09
C VAL A 320 -8.79 -4.70 -0.82
N PHE A 321 -8.32 -3.76 -1.65
CA PHE A 321 -9.19 -2.82 -2.37
C PHE A 321 -10.14 -3.51 -3.34
N LEU A 322 -9.65 -4.55 -4.00
CA LEU A 322 -10.42 -5.34 -4.96
C LEU A 322 -11.24 -6.45 -4.31
N LYS A 323 -11.19 -6.56 -2.97
CA LYS A 323 -11.88 -7.59 -2.16
C LYS A 323 -11.68 -9.00 -2.74
N THR A 324 -10.45 -9.31 -3.11
CA THR A 324 -10.10 -10.59 -3.73
C THR A 324 -9.08 -11.32 -2.87
N ASP A 325 -9.29 -12.60 -2.61
CA ASP A 325 -8.29 -13.46 -1.96
C ASP A 325 -7.28 -14.00 -2.98
N LYS A 326 -7.57 -13.83 -4.29
CA LYS A 326 -6.77 -14.41 -5.37
C LYS A 326 -6.48 -13.46 -6.52
N PHE A 327 -5.33 -13.70 -7.16
CA PHE A 327 -5.01 -13.24 -8.51
C PHE A 327 -4.79 -14.48 -9.38
N GLY A 328 -5.76 -14.78 -10.25
CA GLY A 328 -5.80 -16.06 -10.98
C GLY A 328 -5.97 -17.24 -10.04
N THR A 329 -5.06 -18.21 -10.14
CA THR A 329 -5.01 -19.38 -9.26
C THR A 329 -4.29 -19.13 -7.95
N HIS A 330 -3.62 -17.97 -7.81
CA HIS A 330 -2.73 -17.69 -6.70
C HIS A 330 -3.47 -17.08 -5.51
N ASP A 331 -3.28 -17.67 -4.33
CA ASP A 331 -3.70 -17.07 -3.06
C ASP A 331 -2.62 -16.09 -2.62
N TRP A 332 -2.85 -14.80 -2.88
CA TRP A 332 -1.80 -13.81 -2.78
C TRP A 332 -1.28 -13.65 -1.35
N TYR A 333 -2.15 -13.81 -0.35
CA TYR A 333 -1.77 -13.65 1.04
C TYR A 333 -1.04 -14.88 1.55
N VAL A 334 -1.59 -16.07 1.32
CA VAL A 334 -0.97 -17.32 1.78
C VAL A 334 0.40 -17.51 1.13
N GLU A 335 0.49 -17.35 -0.20
CA GLU A 335 1.76 -17.48 -0.91
C GLU A 335 2.75 -16.39 -0.48
N GLY A 336 2.32 -15.13 -0.40
CA GLY A 336 3.17 -14.03 0.02
C GLY A 336 3.68 -14.16 1.45
N ALA A 337 2.82 -14.60 2.38
CA ALA A 337 3.21 -14.81 3.77
C ALA A 337 4.22 -15.96 3.89
N GLU A 338 3.96 -17.11 3.26
CA GLU A 338 4.91 -18.23 3.24
C GLU A 338 6.26 -17.83 2.66
N TYR A 339 6.27 -17.07 1.56
CA TYR A 339 7.50 -16.57 0.99
C TYR A 339 8.23 -15.60 1.93
N LEU A 340 7.56 -14.57 2.48
CA LEU A 340 8.18 -13.64 3.42
C LEU A 340 8.72 -14.34 4.67
N LEU A 341 8.02 -15.34 5.20
CA LEU A 341 8.51 -16.16 6.31
C LEU A 341 9.82 -16.87 5.95
N SER A 342 9.98 -17.32 4.71
CA SER A 342 11.23 -17.94 4.23
C SER A 342 12.37 -16.94 4.02
N GLN A 343 12.05 -15.64 3.85
CA GLN A 343 13.03 -14.57 3.62
C GLN A 343 13.47 -13.85 4.90
N GLN A 344 12.82 -14.10 6.04
CA GLN A 344 13.17 -13.43 7.30
C GLN A 344 14.55 -13.88 7.79
N GLU A 345 15.43 -12.91 8.04
CA GLU A 345 16.78 -13.19 8.55
C GLU A 345 16.77 -13.53 10.04
N LYS A 346 17.90 -14.05 10.55
CA LYS A 346 18.05 -14.45 11.95
C LYS A 346 17.79 -13.30 12.92
N GLU A 347 18.18 -12.09 12.54
CA GLU A 347 17.99 -10.83 13.26
C GLU A 347 16.54 -10.32 13.22
N GLY A 348 15.63 -10.99 12.52
CA GLY A 348 14.21 -10.62 12.42
C GLY A 348 13.89 -9.62 11.31
N LYS A 349 14.90 -9.05 10.65
CA LYS A 349 14.72 -8.12 9.54
C LYS A 349 14.42 -8.83 8.22
N TRP A 350 13.93 -8.04 7.27
CA TRP A 350 13.85 -8.39 5.85
C TRP A 350 14.72 -7.46 5.00
N GLY A 351 15.25 -8.01 3.90
CA GLY A 351 15.99 -7.25 2.91
C GLY A 351 17.17 -6.46 3.50
N THR A 352 17.40 -5.25 2.99
CA THR A 352 18.61 -4.49 3.35
C THR A 352 18.48 -3.69 4.64
N GLY A 353 17.28 -3.48 5.19
CA GLY A 353 17.14 -2.74 6.44
C GLY A 353 15.72 -2.40 6.89
N THR A 354 15.54 -1.15 7.32
CA THR A 354 14.32 -0.71 8.02
C THR A 354 13.11 -0.78 7.10
N THR A 355 13.25 -0.23 5.89
CA THR A 355 12.13 0.02 5.00
C THR A 355 11.53 -1.30 4.51
N GLU A 356 12.36 -2.24 4.07
CA GLU A 356 11.89 -3.58 3.70
C GLU A 356 11.26 -4.33 4.86
N THR A 357 11.82 -4.22 6.07
CA THR A 357 11.22 -4.80 7.29
C THR A 357 9.84 -4.21 7.56
N CYS A 358 9.68 -2.89 7.42
CA CYS A 358 8.38 -2.23 7.57
C CYS A 358 7.37 -2.73 6.54
N LEU A 359 7.75 -2.75 5.26
CA LEU A 359 6.88 -3.18 4.17
C LEU A 359 6.48 -4.66 4.29
N ALA A 360 7.39 -5.54 4.73
CA ALA A 360 7.10 -6.94 5.01
C ALA A 360 6.10 -7.10 6.17
N ILE A 361 6.29 -6.37 7.28
CA ILE A 361 5.35 -6.40 8.41
C ILE A 361 3.97 -5.90 7.98
N LEU A 362 3.90 -4.80 7.21
CA LEU A 362 2.64 -4.24 6.74
C LEU A 362 1.89 -5.21 5.81
N PHE A 363 2.61 -5.95 4.95
CA PHE A 363 2.03 -7.06 4.19
C PHE A 363 1.47 -8.16 5.11
N LEU A 364 2.31 -8.66 6.03
CA LEU A 364 1.96 -9.77 6.92
C LEU A 364 0.76 -9.44 7.81
N LYS A 365 0.66 -8.19 8.26
CA LYS A 365 -0.47 -7.68 9.04
C LYS A 365 -1.74 -7.46 8.24
N ARG A 366 -1.69 -7.47 6.91
CA ARG A 366 -2.77 -6.97 6.04
C ARG A 366 -3.21 -5.58 6.48
N ALA A 367 -2.23 -4.67 6.54
CA ALA A 367 -2.39 -3.34 7.15
C ALA A 367 -3.38 -2.44 6.41
N THR A 368 -3.72 -2.74 5.15
CA THR A 368 -4.66 -1.94 4.39
C THR A 368 -6.09 -2.13 4.89
N ARG A 369 -6.76 -1.05 5.27
CA ARG A 369 -8.22 -1.06 5.51
C ARG A 369 -8.98 -1.13 4.16
N PRO A 370 -10.13 -1.82 4.04
CA PRO A 370 -10.98 -1.76 2.86
C PRO A 370 -11.44 -0.33 2.53
N LEU A 371 -11.71 -0.04 1.26
CA LEU A 371 -12.39 1.19 0.86
C LEU A 371 -13.86 1.12 1.33
N LYS A 372 -14.26 2.08 2.15
CA LYS A 372 -15.61 2.18 2.71
C LYS A 372 -16.06 3.63 2.65
N PRO A 373 -17.35 3.91 2.41
CA PRO A 373 -17.87 5.25 2.54
C PRO A 373 -17.57 5.74 3.95
N VAL A 374 -17.07 6.97 4.09
CA VAL A 374 -16.94 7.58 5.41
C VAL A 374 -18.36 7.73 5.95
N GLU A 375 -18.69 7.04 7.05
CA GLU A 375 -19.94 7.24 7.82
C GLU A 375 -19.91 8.62 8.52
N SER A 376 -19.65 9.68 7.75
CA SER A 376 -20.02 11.03 8.14
C SER A 376 -21.48 11.19 7.74
N GLY A 377 -22.31 11.80 8.59
CA GLY A 377 -23.73 12.07 8.32
C GLY A 377 -23.98 13.07 7.17
N LEU A 378 -23.30 12.93 6.05
CA LEU A 378 -23.55 13.61 4.79
C LEU A 378 -23.82 12.54 3.73
N PRO A 379 -25.00 12.54 3.08
CA PRO A 379 -25.28 11.58 2.04
C PRO A 379 -24.28 11.80 0.89
N LEU A 380 -23.66 10.69 0.44
CA LEU A 380 -23.25 10.59 -0.96
C LEU A 380 -24.50 10.97 -1.77
N LYS A 381 -24.48 12.12 -2.45
CA LYS A 381 -25.57 12.46 -3.36
C LYS A 381 -25.75 11.27 -4.29
N GLU A 382 -26.95 10.71 -4.30
CA GLU A 382 -27.31 9.64 -5.22
C GLU A 382 -26.91 10.01 -6.64
N PRO A 383 -26.46 9.04 -7.46
CA PRO A 383 -26.15 9.32 -8.85
C PRO A 383 -27.38 9.91 -9.52
N VAL A 384 -27.20 11.08 -10.14
CA VAL A 384 -28.22 11.70 -11.00
C VAL A 384 -28.67 10.63 -12.00
N PRO A 385 -29.97 10.30 -12.08
CA PRO A 385 -30.47 9.38 -13.08
C PRO A 385 -30.03 9.87 -14.46
N GLN A 386 -29.36 9.01 -15.22
CA GLN A 386 -29.21 9.24 -16.64
C GLN A 386 -30.60 9.14 -17.26
N ASP A 387 -31.23 10.29 -17.48
CA ASP A 387 -32.41 10.38 -18.31
C ASP A 387 -32.08 10.00 -19.76
N LYS A 388 -33.09 9.40 -20.39
CA LYS A 388 -33.13 8.66 -21.66
C LYS A 388 -32.61 9.41 -22.89
#